data_AF-A0A538HY90-F1
#
_entry.id   AF-A0A538HY90-F1
#
_cell.length_a   1.000
_cell.length_b   1.000
_cell.length_c   1.000
_cell.angle_alpha   90.00
_cell.angle_beta   90.00
_cell.angle_gamma   90.00
#
_symmetry.space_group_name_H-M   'P 1'
#
loop_
_entity.id
_entity.type
_entity.pdbx_description
1 polymer ?
#
loop_
_entity_poly.entity_id
_entity_poly.type
_entity_poly.pdbx_seq_one_letter_code
_entity_poly.pdbx_strand_id
1 'polypeptide(L)'
;MSEDPRSRRIAVVADSLLSARLDELRDGGWGAMQLPPADVDPATARDWVELTAEQVAEYLRTGYEVVLLDDGTWGAELEDALAALGAPTLPAYRS
;
A
#
# COMPACT_ATOMS: atom_id res chain seq x y z
N MET A 1 2.14 29.13 -10.54
CA MET A 1 1.44 28.10 -9.76
C MET A 1 2.40 26.94 -9.64
N SER A 2 2.89 26.62 -8.44
CA SER A 2 3.88 25.55 -8.28
C SER A 2 3.12 24.22 -8.17
N GLU A 3 2.89 23.55 -9.30
CA GLU A 3 2.42 22.16 -9.32
C GLU A 3 3.53 21.21 -8.88
N ASP A 4 3.93 21.26 -7.62
CA ASP A 4 4.74 20.15 -7.08
C ASP A 4 4.18 19.58 -5.77
N PRO A 5 3.06 18.81 -5.87
CA PRO A 5 2.46 18.07 -4.77
C PRO A 5 2.95 16.60 -4.75
N ARG A 6 4.24 16.31 -4.97
CA ARG A 6 4.86 14.95 -5.03
C ARG A 6 3.83 13.80 -5.11
N SER A 7 3.28 13.76 -6.32
CA SER A 7 2.46 12.78 -6.99
C SER A 7 1.07 12.35 -6.48
N ARG A 8 0.71 12.52 -5.20
CA ARG A 8 -0.52 11.90 -4.62
C ARG A 8 -0.70 10.41 -5.00
N ARG A 9 0.41 9.70 -5.23
CA ARG A 9 0.44 8.30 -5.66
C ARG A 9 1.14 7.47 -4.60
N ILE A 10 0.45 6.48 -4.04
CA ILE A 10 0.95 5.58 -2.99
C ILE A 10 0.95 4.15 -3.51
N ALA A 11 2.10 3.50 -3.40
CA ALA A 11 2.27 2.08 -3.64
C ALA A 11 2.34 1.37 -2.29
N VAL A 12 1.38 0.49 -2.01
CA VAL A 12 1.45 -0.45 -0.89
C VAL A 12 2.25 -1.66 -1.37
N VAL A 13 3.31 -2.01 -0.67
CA VAL A 13 4.34 -2.94 -1.17
C VAL A 13 4.60 -4.04 -0.14
N ALA A 14 4.55 -5.29 -0.59
CA ALA A 14 5.03 -6.42 0.20
C ALA A 14 6.51 -6.25 0.56
N ASP A 15 6.89 -6.61 1.78
CA ASP A 15 8.26 -6.46 2.30
C ASP A 15 9.32 -7.04 1.35
N SER A 16 9.06 -8.25 0.83
CA SER A 16 9.98 -8.98 -0.06
C SER A 16 10.26 -8.25 -1.38
N LEU A 17 9.34 -7.38 -1.82
CA LEU A 17 9.42 -6.64 -3.07
C LEU A 17 9.98 -5.23 -2.90
N LEU A 18 9.92 -4.67 -1.68
CA LEU A 18 10.20 -3.26 -1.45
C LEU A 18 11.59 -2.86 -1.92
N SER A 19 12.63 -3.59 -1.49
CA SER A 19 14.03 -3.24 -1.81
C SER A 19 14.29 -3.27 -3.32
N ALA A 20 13.68 -4.20 -4.05
CA ALA A 20 13.89 -4.36 -5.48
C ALA A 20 13.11 -3.33 -6.33
N ARG A 21 12.00 -2.79 -5.80
CA ARG A 21 11.10 -1.90 -6.52
C ARG A 21 11.18 -0.44 -6.05
N LEU A 22 11.90 -0.15 -4.97
CA LEU A 22 11.94 1.19 -4.36
C LEU A 22 12.44 2.27 -5.32
N ASP A 23 13.53 2.01 -6.04
CA ASP A 23 14.07 2.98 -7.00
C ASP A 23 13.10 3.23 -8.17
N GLU A 24 12.49 2.16 -8.71
CA GLU A 24 11.47 2.26 -9.77
C GLU A 24 10.24 3.06 -9.31
N LEU A 25 9.72 2.76 -8.11
CA LEU A 25 8.60 3.49 -7.53
C LEU A 25 8.93 4.96 -7.35
N ARG A 26 10.11 5.27 -6.77
CA ARG A 26 10.57 6.64 -6.57
C ARG A 26 10.69 7.38 -7.90
N ASP A 27 11.30 6.76 -8.91
CA ASP A 27 11.51 7.36 -10.23
C ASP A 27 10.19 7.54 -10.98
N GLY A 28 9.21 6.65 -10.76
CA GLY A 28 7.81 6.79 -11.22
C GLY A 28 6.99 7.83 -10.43
N GLY A 29 7.56 8.39 -9.37
CA GLY A 29 6.97 9.39 -8.49
C GLY A 29 6.09 8.82 -7.38
N TRP A 30 6.07 7.53 -7.13
CA TRP A 30 5.27 6.90 -6.09
C TRP A 30 5.90 7.06 -4.69
N GLY A 31 5.07 7.33 -3.69
CA GLY A 31 5.41 7.05 -2.28
C GLY A 31 5.22 5.56 -2.00
N ALA A 32 6.06 4.96 -1.16
CA ALA A 32 5.95 3.55 -0.79
C ALA A 32 5.45 3.40 0.66
N MET A 33 4.52 2.47 0.87
CA MET A 33 4.04 2.02 2.16
C MET A 33 4.29 0.52 2.26
N GLN A 34 5.02 0.09 3.27
CA GLN A 34 5.43 -1.29 3.44
C GLN A 34 4.37 -2.08 4.21
N LEU A 35 4.00 -3.25 3.68
CA LEU A 35 3.26 -4.28 4.40
C LEU A 35 4.19 -5.06 5.35
N PRO A 36 3.65 -5.73 6.37
CA PRO A 36 4.48 -6.46 7.33
C PRO A 36 5.42 -7.47 6.66
N PRO A 37 6.63 -7.66 7.19
CA PRO A 37 7.46 -8.81 6.86
C PRO A 37 6.73 -10.13 7.13
N ALA A 38 7.02 -11.17 6.36
CA ALA A 38 6.37 -12.47 6.48
C ALA A 38 6.72 -13.22 7.79
N ASP A 39 7.79 -12.82 8.48
CA ASP A 39 8.27 -13.42 9.73
C ASP A 39 7.84 -12.67 11.01
N VAL A 40 7.07 -11.60 10.87
CA VAL A 40 6.43 -10.92 12.00
C VAL A 40 5.38 -11.83 12.65
N ASP A 41 5.23 -11.72 13.97
CA ASP A 41 4.23 -12.52 14.67
C ASP A 41 2.80 -12.20 14.17
N PRO A 42 1.89 -13.18 14.11
CA PRO A 42 0.60 -12.99 13.47
C PRO A 42 -0.28 -11.89 14.08
N ALA A 43 -0.16 -11.63 15.38
CA ALA A 43 -0.95 -10.59 16.04
C ALA A 43 -0.45 -9.21 15.63
N THR A 44 0.86 -8.98 15.67
CA THR A 44 1.47 -7.73 15.20
C THR A 44 1.27 -7.53 13.71
N ALA A 45 1.38 -8.58 12.89
CA ALA A 45 1.13 -8.48 11.45
C ALA A 45 -0.30 -8.02 11.16
N ARG A 46 -1.28 -8.59 11.87
CA ARG A 46 -2.69 -8.20 11.75
C ARG A 46 -2.90 -6.73 12.11
N ASP A 47 -2.41 -6.29 13.26
CA ASP A 47 -2.56 -4.89 13.70
C ASP A 47 -1.95 -3.91 12.69
N TRP A 48 -0.81 -4.29 12.09
CA TRP A 48 -0.16 -3.49 11.05
C TRP A 48 -0.96 -3.50 9.73
N VAL A 49 -1.51 -4.64 9.29
CA VAL A 49 -2.40 -4.67 8.12
C VAL A 49 -3.65 -3.80 8.35
N GLU A 50 -4.26 -3.86 9.53
CA GLU A 50 -5.41 -3.04 9.89
C GLU A 50 -5.06 -1.53 9.84
N LEU A 51 -3.93 -1.13 10.44
CA LEU A 51 -3.44 0.26 10.37
C LEU A 51 -3.13 0.70 8.93
N THR A 52 -2.56 -0.19 8.12
CA THR A 52 -2.28 0.05 6.70
C THR A 52 -3.59 0.31 5.94
N ALA A 53 -4.61 -0.52 6.17
CA ALA A 53 -5.92 -0.39 5.56
C ALA A 53 -6.59 0.94 5.93
N GLU A 54 -6.54 1.35 7.20
CA GLU A 54 -7.06 2.65 7.66
C GLU A 54 -6.41 3.81 6.91
N GLN A 55 -5.09 3.79 6.81
CA GLN A 55 -4.33 4.84 6.16
C GLN A 55 -4.58 4.87 4.65
N VAL A 56 -4.69 3.71 4.00
CA VAL A 56 -5.07 3.58 2.58
C VAL A 56 -6.48 4.09 2.34
N ALA A 57 -7.44 3.74 3.19
CA ALA A 57 -8.82 4.21 3.07
C ALA A 57 -8.90 5.75 3.16
N GLU A 58 -8.08 6.38 4.00
CA GLU A 58 -7.96 7.85 4.04
C GLU A 58 -7.34 8.42 2.76
N TYR A 59 -6.28 7.79 2.23
CA TYR A 59 -5.67 8.22 0.97
C TYR A 59 -6.67 8.18 -0.19
N LEU A 60 -7.44 7.09 -0.32
CA LEU A 60 -8.48 6.97 -1.33
C LEU A 60 -9.57 8.04 -1.16
N ARG A 61 -10.01 8.31 0.08
CA ARG A 61 -11.00 9.37 0.38
C ARG A 61 -10.51 10.77 0.04
N THR A 62 -9.20 11.01 0.12
CA THR A 62 -8.58 12.30 -0.18
C THR A 62 -8.14 12.44 -1.65
N GLY A 63 -8.43 11.42 -2.48
CA GLY A 63 -8.18 11.45 -3.92
C GLY A 63 -6.75 11.09 -4.31
N TYR A 64 -6.04 10.34 -3.47
CA TYR A 64 -4.79 9.71 -3.86
C TYR A 64 -5.08 8.50 -4.75
N GLU A 65 -4.18 8.28 -5.71
CA GLU A 65 -4.11 7.03 -6.42
C GLU A 65 -3.29 6.05 -5.57
N VAL A 66 -3.88 4.89 -5.28
CA VAL A 66 -3.25 3.85 -4.47
C VAL A 66 -3.22 2.55 -5.24
N VAL A 67 -2.07 1.90 -5.29
CA VAL A 67 -1.84 0.61 -5.97
C VAL A 67 -1.21 -0.39 -5.01
N LEU A 68 -1.35 -1.68 -5.33
CA LEU A 68 -0.78 -2.77 -4.55
C LEU A 68 0.29 -3.52 -5.34
N LEU A 69 1.46 -3.70 -4.73
CA LEU A 69 2.53 -4.60 -5.14
C LEU A 69 2.55 -5.76 -4.15
N ASP A 70 1.76 -6.77 -4.45
CA ASP A 70 1.61 -7.96 -3.60
C ASP A 70 2.53 -9.10 -4.05
N ASP A 71 3.02 -9.86 -3.07
CA ASP A 71 3.72 -11.13 -3.27
C ASP A 71 2.87 -12.35 -2.90
N GLY A 72 1.62 -12.10 -2.46
CA GLY A 72 0.64 -13.10 -2.04
C GLY A 72 0.62 -13.36 -0.54
N THR A 73 1.45 -12.66 0.25
CA THR A 73 1.54 -12.88 1.69
C THR A 73 0.40 -12.21 2.47
N TRP A 74 0.07 -10.96 2.12
CA TRP A 74 -0.86 -10.12 2.89
C TRP A 74 -1.95 -9.44 2.04
N GLY A 75 -1.97 -9.68 0.72
CA GLY A 75 -2.91 -9.01 -0.18
C GLY A 75 -4.37 -9.27 0.16
N ALA A 76 -4.71 -10.52 0.54
CA ALA A 76 -6.07 -10.91 0.90
C ALA A 76 -6.51 -10.26 2.23
N GLU A 77 -5.64 -10.27 3.24
CA GLU A 77 -5.90 -9.68 4.55
C GLU A 77 -6.07 -8.15 4.44
N LEU A 78 -5.26 -7.50 3.58
CA LEU A 78 -5.43 -6.08 3.29
C LEU A 78 -6.75 -5.80 2.57
N GLU A 79 -7.14 -6.63 1.60
CA GLU A 79 -8.42 -6.51 0.90
C GLU A 79 -9.60 -6.65 1.87
N ASP A 80 -9.59 -7.65 2.75
CA ASP A 80 -10.61 -7.86 3.78
C ASP A 80 -10.69 -6.66 4.74
N ALA A 81 -9.54 -6.13 5.18
CA ALA A 81 -9.50 -4.96 6.06
C ALA A 81 -10.04 -3.69 5.37
N LEU A 82 -9.71 -3.47 4.09
CA LEU A 82 -10.25 -2.37 3.30
C LEU A 82 -11.77 -2.51 3.10
N ALA A 83 -12.26 -3.71 2.82
CA ALA A 83 -13.68 -3.98 2.66
C ALA A 83 -14.45 -3.70 3.97
N ALA A 84 -13.89 -4.06 5.13
CA ALA A 84 -14.48 -3.73 6.43
C ALA A 84 -14.60 -2.21 6.68
N LEU A 85 -13.71 -1.42 6.08
CA LEU A 85 -13.74 0.05 6.10
C LEU A 85 -14.61 0.67 5.00
N GLY A 86 -15.21 -0.14 4.12
CA GLY A 86 -15.98 0.32 2.97
C GLY A 86 -15.11 0.94 1.86
N ALA A 87 -13.81 0.68 1.87
CA ALA A 87 -12.88 1.11 0.83
C ALA A 87 -12.86 0.11 -0.33
N PRO A 88 -12.61 0.57 -1.58
CA PRO A 88 -12.48 -0.33 -2.72
C PRO A 88 -11.20 -1.16 -2.65
N THR A 89 -11.18 -2.24 -3.41
CA THR A 89 -9.96 -3.05 -3.62
C THR A 89 -8.92 -2.26 -4.38
N LEU A 90 -7.65 -2.49 -4.05
CA LEU A 90 -6.55 -1.79 -4.70
C LEU A 90 -6.21 -2.43 -6.05
N PRO A 91 -6.03 -1.63 -7.12
CA PRO A 91 -5.49 -2.15 -8.37
C PRO A 91 -4.04 -2.63 -8.18
N ALA A 92 -3.69 -3.73 -8.85
CA ALA A 92 -2.32 -4.19 -8.91
C ALA A 92 -1.44 -3.18 -9.66
N TYR A 93 -0.26 -2.89 -9.14
CA TYR A 93 0.71 -2.04 -9.82
C TYR A 93 1.21 -2.70 -11.11
N ARG A 94 1.13 -1.94 -12.21
CA ARG A 94 1.63 -2.33 -13.52
C ARG A 94 2.64 -1.26 -13.94
N SER A 95 3.91 -1.65 -14.01
CA SER A 95 5.02 -0.84 -14.52
C SER A 95 5.00 -0.77 -16.04
#